data_AF-A0A847C720-F1
#
_entry.id   AF-A0A847C720-F1
#
_cell.length_a   1.000
_cell.length_b   1.000
_cell.length_c   1.000
_cell.angle_alpha   90.00
_cell.angle_beta   90.00
_cell.angle_gamma   90.00
#
_symmetry.space_group_name_H-M   'P 1'
#
loop_
_entity.id
_entity.type
_entity.pdbx_description
1 polymer ?
#
loop_
_entity_poly.entity_id
_entity_poly.type
_entity_poly.pdbx_seq_one_letter_code
_entity_poly.pdbx_strand_id
1 'polypeptide(L)'
;MQLVGKAVGHKVFGQGIITDCSSNIVTVSFPHGDKKFIYPDAFANFLTLKNKSSQNKIYKIYNKRLEAEAARKQALQEEQERRQRLCALKITPNSQAAFNIDLNDLDEVFLSGAVSTGCYLSGNSKGEPRIPSKLMPNSACLLTGCPPNTSEKERRILGAFMVKDSFLGDLCKDGMVECHDKYKVRLNPNSTMLYWDYFDCSDHLPRWGNTVFKYFPNSTMHQILLAMKKAFQDTEEETLIHEFYQYFCEINRLPQ
;
A
#
# COMPACT_ATOMS: atom_id res chain seq x y z
N MET A 1 36.44 -8.89 -8.84
CA MET A 1 37.27 -10.13 -9.00
C MET A 1 37.79 -10.14 -10.42
N GLN A 2 39.09 -10.35 -10.65
CA GLN A 2 39.63 -10.44 -12.01
C GLN A 2 39.43 -11.87 -12.55
N LEU A 3 38.64 -11.98 -13.61
CA LEU A 3 38.30 -13.23 -14.30
C LEU A 3 39.03 -13.39 -15.64
N VAL A 4 39.38 -12.27 -16.28
CA VAL A 4 40.18 -12.23 -17.51
C VAL A 4 41.52 -12.91 -17.28
N GLY A 5 41.94 -13.74 -18.23
CA GLY A 5 43.18 -14.52 -18.21
C GLY A 5 43.06 -15.87 -17.47
N LYS A 6 41.92 -16.20 -16.85
CA LYS A 6 41.75 -17.48 -16.15
C LYS A 6 41.30 -18.59 -17.11
N ALA A 7 41.88 -19.78 -16.91
CA ALA A 7 41.47 -21.00 -17.60
C ALA A 7 40.14 -21.55 -17.04
N VAL A 8 39.23 -21.89 -17.93
CA VAL A 8 37.92 -22.50 -17.66
C VAL A 8 37.74 -23.78 -18.46
N GLY A 9 37.07 -24.77 -17.89
CA GLY A 9 36.57 -25.92 -18.62
C GLY A 9 35.10 -25.71 -19.00
N HIS A 10 34.74 -25.95 -20.25
CA HIS A 10 33.35 -26.04 -20.71
C HIS A 10 32.98 -27.50 -20.94
N LYS A 11 31.74 -27.88 -20.58
CA LYS A 11 31.26 -29.27 -20.73
C LYS A 11 31.37 -29.84 -22.16
N VAL A 12 31.23 -28.97 -23.17
CA VAL A 12 31.23 -29.38 -24.60
C VAL A 12 32.46 -28.87 -25.36
N PHE A 13 32.99 -27.69 -25.01
CA PHE A 13 34.03 -27.01 -25.80
C PHE A 13 35.44 -27.24 -25.24
N GLY A 14 35.57 -28.03 -24.18
CA GLY A 14 36.85 -28.33 -23.56
C GLY A 14 37.43 -27.14 -22.80
N GLN A 15 38.76 -27.02 -22.80
CA GLN A 15 39.48 -25.95 -22.08
C GLN A 15 39.45 -24.65 -22.89
N GLY A 16 39.21 -23.53 -22.22
CA GLY A 16 39.27 -22.19 -22.79
C GLY A 16 39.83 -21.16 -21.81
N ILE A 17 40.10 -19.96 -22.30
CA ILE A 17 40.63 -18.84 -21.50
C ILE A 17 39.64 -17.68 -21.57
N ILE A 18 39.29 -17.11 -20.42
CA ILE A 18 38.42 -15.92 -20.37
C ILE A 18 39.19 -14.72 -20.95
N THR A 19 38.72 -14.18 -22.07
CA THR A 19 39.33 -13.03 -22.75
C THR A 19 38.69 -11.72 -22.36
N ASP A 20 37.40 -11.73 -21.99
CA ASP A 20 36.67 -10.56 -21.55
C ASP A 20 35.59 -10.93 -20.53
N CYS A 21 35.30 -10.02 -19.59
CA CYS A 21 34.24 -10.19 -18.61
C CYS A 21 33.59 -8.83 -18.32
N SER A 22 32.41 -8.64 -18.90
CA SER A 22 31.52 -7.53 -18.60
C SER A 22 30.60 -7.86 -17.41
N SER A 23 29.71 -6.93 -17.05
CA SER A 23 28.77 -7.08 -15.92
C SER A 23 27.79 -8.26 -16.06
N ASN A 24 27.40 -8.63 -17.30
CA ASN A 24 26.44 -9.71 -17.56
C ASN A 24 26.90 -10.75 -18.59
N ILE A 25 28.05 -10.53 -19.23
CA ILE A 25 28.57 -11.43 -20.27
C ILE A 25 30.05 -11.73 -20.02
N VAL A 26 30.41 -13.01 -20.09
CA VAL A 26 31.79 -13.48 -20.12
C VAL A 26 32.12 -14.03 -21.52
N THR A 27 33.26 -13.63 -22.06
CA THR A 27 33.78 -14.14 -23.34
C THR A 27 34.93 -15.10 -23.06
N VAL A 28 34.84 -16.30 -23.62
CA VAL A 28 35.85 -17.35 -23.48
C VAL A 28 36.36 -17.73 -24.86
N SER A 29 37.67 -17.71 -25.04
CA SER A 29 38.35 -18.20 -26.23
C SER A 29 38.63 -19.69 -26.10
N PHE A 30 38.10 -20.48 -27.05
CA PHE A 30 38.33 -21.91 -27.18
C PHE A 30 39.15 -22.20 -28.45
N PRO A 31 39.73 -23.40 -28.62
CA PRO A 31 40.46 -23.75 -29.84
C PRO A 31 39.66 -23.58 -31.14
N HIS A 32 38.32 -23.65 -31.04
CA HIS A 32 37.39 -23.51 -32.17
C HIS A 32 36.75 -22.12 -32.26
N GLY A 33 37.30 -21.13 -31.55
CA GLY A 33 36.86 -19.73 -31.58
C GLY A 33 36.23 -19.23 -30.28
N ASP A 34 35.92 -17.94 -30.27
CA ASP A 34 35.42 -17.24 -29.09
C ASP A 34 33.90 -17.45 -28.91
N LYS A 35 33.47 -17.67 -27.67
CA LYS A 35 32.06 -17.82 -27.30
C LYS A 35 31.72 -16.90 -26.13
N LYS A 36 30.51 -16.32 -26.19
CA LYS A 36 29.96 -15.45 -25.15
C LYS A 36 28.94 -16.22 -24.31
N PHE A 37 29.00 -16.06 -23.01
CA PHE A 37 28.07 -16.68 -22.07
C PHE A 37 27.55 -15.67 -21.04
N ILE A 38 26.38 -15.95 -20.47
CA ILE A 38 25.75 -15.10 -19.45
C ILE A 38 26.47 -15.28 -18.11
N TYR A 39 26.92 -14.19 -17.49
CA TYR A 39 27.59 -14.20 -16.19
C TYR A 39 26.60 -13.80 -15.08
N PRO A 40 26.59 -14.50 -13.92
CA PRO A 40 27.41 -15.66 -13.53
C PRO A 40 26.81 -17.02 -13.92
N ASP A 41 25.62 -17.05 -14.53
CA ASP A 41 24.80 -18.23 -14.81
C ASP A 41 25.54 -19.34 -15.55
N ALA A 42 26.42 -18.97 -16.48
CA ALA A 42 27.23 -19.90 -17.24
C ALA A 42 28.16 -20.74 -16.36
N PHE A 43 28.65 -20.20 -15.24
CA PHE A 43 29.52 -20.93 -14.31
C PHE A 43 28.77 -21.92 -13.42
N ALA A 44 27.44 -21.84 -13.35
CA ALA A 44 26.64 -22.84 -12.66
C ALA A 44 26.47 -24.10 -13.53
N ASN A 45 26.23 -23.92 -14.83
CA ASN A 45 25.77 -25.01 -15.69
C ASN A 45 26.81 -25.46 -16.73
N PHE A 46 27.70 -24.58 -17.18
CA PHE A 46 28.48 -24.79 -18.41
C PHE A 46 29.98 -24.62 -18.24
N LEU A 47 30.42 -23.67 -17.40
CA LEU A 47 31.83 -23.30 -17.19
C LEU A 47 32.30 -23.69 -15.78
N THR A 48 33.52 -24.21 -15.67
CA THR A 48 34.14 -24.56 -14.39
C THR A 48 35.55 -23.98 -14.32
N LEU A 49 35.83 -23.16 -13.32
CA LEU A 49 37.18 -22.68 -13.04
C LEU A 49 37.97 -23.75 -12.28
N LYS A 50 39.26 -23.90 -12.60
CA LYS A 50 40.19 -24.72 -11.81
C LYS A 50 40.38 -24.16 -10.39
N ASN A 51 40.30 -22.85 -10.22
CA ASN A 51 40.46 -22.18 -8.92
C ASN A 51 39.16 -22.26 -8.10
N LYS A 52 39.15 -23.15 -7.10
CA LYS A 52 38.00 -23.37 -6.20
C LYS A 52 37.55 -22.09 -5.45
N SER A 53 38.47 -21.22 -5.04
CA SER A 53 38.13 -19.97 -4.34
C SER A 53 37.40 -18.98 -5.25
N SER A 54 37.86 -18.85 -6.51
CA SER A 54 37.18 -18.02 -7.52
C SER A 54 35.83 -18.61 -7.90
N GLN A 55 35.74 -19.93 -8.07
CA GLN A 55 34.48 -20.64 -8.36
C GLN A 55 33.46 -20.43 -7.24
N ASN A 56 33.86 -20.57 -5.97
CA ASN A 56 32.98 -20.34 -4.82
C ASN A 56 32.46 -18.89 -4.75
N LYS A 57 33.28 -17.90 -5.12
CA LYS A 57 32.83 -16.50 -5.22
C LYS A 57 31.76 -16.33 -6.29
N ILE A 58 31.92 -16.97 -7.46
CA ILE A 58 30.92 -16.91 -8.53
C ILE A 58 29.63 -17.60 -8.10
N TYR A 59 29.70 -18.79 -7.48
CA TYR A 59 28.51 -19.45 -6.93
C TYR A 59 27.77 -18.59 -5.92
N LYS A 60 28.48 -17.87 -5.05
CA LYS A 60 27.83 -16.91 -4.12
C LYS A 60 27.09 -15.81 -4.86
N ILE A 61 27.63 -15.28 -5.96
CA ILE A 61 26.96 -14.24 -6.77
C ILE A 61 25.75 -14.84 -7.49
N TYR A 62 25.88 -16.04 -8.05
CA TYR A 62 24.79 -16.76 -8.72
C TYR A 62 23.63 -17.04 -7.75
N ASN A 63 23.90 -17.62 -6.59
CA ASN A 63 22.87 -17.92 -5.58
C ASN A 63 22.15 -16.65 -5.12
N LYS A 64 22.87 -15.55 -4.87
CA LYS A 64 22.26 -14.26 -4.55
C LYS A 64 21.34 -13.73 -5.65
N ARG A 65 21.72 -13.91 -6.93
CA ARG A 65 20.88 -13.53 -8.08
C ARG A 65 19.62 -14.40 -8.15
N LEU A 66 19.76 -15.71 -7.94
CA LEU A 66 18.65 -16.66 -7.92
C LEU A 66 17.66 -16.33 -6.79
N GLU A 67 18.16 -16.08 -5.58
CA GLU A 67 17.35 -15.67 -4.42
C GLU A 67 16.62 -14.35 -4.70
N ALA A 68 17.31 -13.35 -5.28
CA ALA A 68 16.69 -12.07 -5.63
C ALA A 68 15.62 -12.22 -6.73
N GLU A 69 15.84 -13.08 -7.73
CA GLU A 69 14.85 -13.34 -8.79
C GLU A 69 13.64 -14.11 -8.24
N ALA A 70 13.87 -15.12 -7.40
CA ALA A 70 12.81 -15.86 -6.73
C ALA A 70 11.98 -14.94 -5.83
N ALA A 71 12.62 -14.10 -5.01
CA ALA A 71 11.95 -13.10 -4.19
C ALA A 71 11.14 -12.10 -5.02
N ARG A 72 11.67 -11.64 -6.18
CA ARG A 72 10.92 -10.77 -7.11
C ARG A 72 9.69 -11.46 -7.70
N LYS A 73 9.82 -12.72 -8.13
CA LYS A 73 8.70 -13.51 -8.67
C LYS A 73 7.65 -13.76 -7.60
N GLN A 74 8.08 -14.11 -6.39
CA GLN A 74 7.20 -14.29 -5.24
C GLN A 74 6.46 -12.99 -4.88
N ALA A 75 7.17 -11.86 -4.77
CA ALA A 75 6.55 -10.57 -4.49
C ALA A 75 5.55 -10.15 -5.58
N LEU A 76 5.86 -10.42 -6.86
CA LEU A 76 4.93 -10.15 -7.96
C LEU A 76 3.67 -11.02 -7.86
N GLN A 77 3.83 -12.30 -7.49
CA GLN A 77 2.69 -13.20 -7.30
C GLN A 77 1.83 -12.78 -6.11
N GLU A 78 2.46 -12.47 -4.97
CA GLU A 78 1.76 -12.00 -3.76
C GLU A 78 0.98 -10.71 -4.06
N GLU A 79 1.56 -9.78 -4.83
CA GLU A 79 0.89 -8.55 -5.24
C GLU A 79 -0.29 -8.81 -6.20
N GLN A 80 -0.14 -9.76 -7.13
CA GLN A 80 -1.23 -10.18 -8.01
C GLN A 80 -2.38 -10.82 -7.23
N GLU A 81 -2.07 -11.72 -6.30
CA GLU A 81 -3.07 -12.34 -5.43
C GLU A 81 -3.75 -11.31 -4.51
N ARG A 82 -2.98 -10.36 -3.95
CA ARG A 82 -3.50 -9.23 -3.17
C ARG A 82 -4.51 -8.44 -4.00
N ARG A 83 -4.14 -8.04 -5.21
CA ARG A 83 -5.03 -7.27 -6.10
C ARG A 83 -6.27 -8.06 -6.49
N GLN A 84 -6.15 -9.35 -6.79
CA GLN A 84 -7.29 -10.21 -7.09
C GLN A 84 -8.27 -10.30 -5.91
N ARG A 85 -7.77 -10.47 -4.67
CA ARG A 85 -8.60 -10.50 -3.47
C ARG A 85 -9.36 -9.19 -3.27
N LEU A 86 -8.68 -8.05 -3.42
CA LEU A 86 -9.30 -6.72 -3.30
C LEU A 86 -10.36 -6.49 -4.38
N CYS A 87 -10.06 -6.82 -5.64
CA CYS A 87 -11.02 -6.70 -6.74
C CYS A 87 -12.21 -7.66 -6.61
N ALA A 88 -12.05 -8.80 -5.91
CA ALA A 88 -13.12 -9.77 -5.67
C ALA A 88 -14.08 -9.38 -4.54
N LEU A 89 -13.75 -8.34 -3.76
CA LEU A 89 -14.60 -7.87 -2.67
C LEU A 89 -16.00 -7.47 -3.18
N LYS A 90 -17.01 -7.81 -2.38
CA LYS A 90 -18.38 -7.38 -2.62
C LYS A 90 -18.49 -5.89 -2.29
N ILE A 91 -18.80 -5.08 -3.30
CA ILE A 91 -19.08 -3.66 -3.09
C ILE A 91 -20.44 -3.55 -2.42
N THR A 92 -20.45 -3.02 -1.21
CA THR A 92 -21.69 -2.60 -0.54
C THR A 92 -21.82 -1.08 -0.66
N PRO A 93 -23.03 -0.54 -0.84
CA PRO A 93 -23.21 0.88 -1.12
C PRO A 93 -22.85 1.78 0.06
N ASN A 94 -22.98 1.29 1.30
CA ASN A 94 -22.82 2.05 2.55
C ASN A 94 -21.77 1.39 3.47
N SER A 95 -20.53 1.30 2.99
CA SER A 95 -19.39 0.77 3.76
C SER A 95 -18.29 1.79 4.03
N GLN A 96 -18.49 3.08 3.70
CA GLN A 96 -17.54 4.13 4.08
C GLN A 96 -17.87 4.61 5.49
N ALA A 97 -16.90 5.07 6.27
CA ALA A 97 -17.15 5.51 7.65
C ALA A 97 -16.57 6.90 7.92
N ALA A 98 -17.39 7.79 8.47
CA ALA A 98 -16.94 9.08 8.97
C ALA A 98 -16.76 8.97 10.48
N PHE A 99 -15.59 9.37 10.97
CA PHE A 99 -15.22 9.37 12.39
C PHE A 99 -15.22 10.80 12.93
N ASN A 100 -15.65 10.93 14.17
CA ASN A 100 -15.49 12.15 14.96
C ASN A 100 -14.22 12.02 15.81
N ILE A 101 -13.27 12.90 15.53
CA ILE A 101 -11.95 12.95 16.14
C ILE A 101 -11.82 14.27 16.88
N ASP A 102 -11.30 14.21 18.11
CA ASP A 102 -10.82 15.40 18.79
C ASP A 102 -9.59 15.91 18.05
N LEU A 103 -9.52 17.23 17.82
CA LEU A 103 -8.40 17.84 17.10
C LEU A 103 -7.03 17.55 17.76
N ASN A 104 -7.01 17.32 19.08
CA ASN A 104 -5.80 16.96 19.81
C ASN A 104 -5.35 15.51 19.55
N ASP A 105 -6.28 14.62 19.22
CA ASP A 105 -6.01 13.19 19.00
C ASP A 105 -5.69 12.88 17.52
N LEU A 106 -5.86 13.86 16.63
CA LEU A 106 -5.64 13.67 15.19
C LEU A 106 -4.21 13.21 14.88
N ASP A 107 -3.22 13.79 15.57
CA ASP A 107 -1.81 13.42 15.40
C ASP A 107 -1.57 11.95 15.79
N GLU A 108 -2.19 11.51 16.89
CA GLU A 108 -2.09 10.12 17.36
C GLU A 108 -2.67 9.13 16.35
N VAL A 109 -3.78 9.46 15.68
CA VAL A 109 -4.37 8.59 14.65
C VAL A 109 -3.39 8.35 13.49
N PHE A 110 -2.69 9.40 13.03
CA PHE A 110 -1.71 9.25 11.94
C PHE A 110 -0.40 8.59 12.39
N LEU A 111 0.01 8.79 13.64
CA LEU A 111 1.20 8.18 14.24
C LEU A 111 1.00 6.69 14.54
N SER A 112 -0.09 6.35 15.24
CA SER A 112 -0.45 4.97 15.58
C SER A 112 -0.92 4.16 14.37
N GLY A 113 -1.48 4.85 13.36
CA GLY A 113 -2.05 4.21 12.18
C GLY A 113 -3.35 3.47 12.48
N ALA A 114 -4.10 3.85 13.52
CA ALA A 114 -5.40 3.28 13.81
C ALA A 114 -6.36 4.31 14.41
N VAL A 115 -7.66 4.07 14.26
CA VAL A 115 -8.72 4.89 14.87
C VAL A 115 -9.68 4.02 15.67
N SER A 116 -10.09 4.51 16.84
CA SER A 116 -11.07 3.81 17.67
C SER A 116 -12.49 4.00 17.15
N THR A 117 -13.29 2.93 17.20
CA THR A 117 -14.74 2.96 16.96
C THR A 117 -15.53 3.40 18.20
N GLY A 118 -14.85 3.64 19.31
CA GLY A 118 -15.44 3.86 20.63
C GLY A 118 -16.15 2.61 21.16
N CYS A 119 -16.91 2.83 22.24
CA CYS A 119 -17.67 1.78 22.92
C CYS A 119 -19.19 2.02 22.82
N TYR A 120 -19.98 0.97 23.01
CA TYR A 120 -21.41 1.14 23.18
C TYR A 120 -21.71 1.93 24.46
N LEU A 121 -22.53 2.98 24.34
CA LEU A 121 -22.85 3.88 25.45
C LEU A 121 -23.95 3.34 26.38
N SER A 122 -24.73 2.36 25.91
CA SER A 122 -25.89 1.81 26.61
C SER A 122 -26.23 0.39 26.15
N GLY A 123 -27.21 -0.23 26.82
CA GLY A 123 -27.62 -1.61 26.57
C GLY A 123 -26.70 -2.64 27.20
N ASN A 124 -26.93 -3.92 26.87
CA ASN A 124 -26.19 -5.05 27.46
C ASN A 124 -24.70 -5.07 27.08
N SER A 125 -24.33 -4.42 25.98
CA SER A 125 -22.94 -4.30 25.52
C SER A 125 -22.28 -3.01 25.96
N LYS A 126 -22.87 -2.25 26.90
CA LYS A 126 -22.32 -0.97 27.36
C LYS A 126 -20.87 -1.14 27.83
N GLY A 127 -19.98 -0.30 27.31
CA GLY A 127 -18.53 -0.37 27.60
C GLY A 127 -17.74 -1.23 26.63
N GLU A 128 -18.37 -2.16 25.92
CA GLU A 128 -17.71 -2.99 24.92
C GLU A 128 -17.40 -2.19 23.64
N PRO A 129 -16.30 -2.51 22.93
CA PRO A 129 -15.96 -1.88 21.66
C PRO A 129 -17.07 -2.02 20.60
N ARG A 130 -17.28 -0.95 19.83
CA ARG A 130 -18.30 -0.93 18.78
C ARG A 130 -17.78 -1.54 17.48
N ILE A 131 -18.14 -2.78 17.21
CA ILE A 131 -17.62 -3.53 16.05
C ILE A 131 -18.04 -2.90 14.71
N PRO A 132 -17.07 -2.51 13.85
CA PRO A 132 -17.34 -1.86 12.57
C PRO A 132 -17.57 -2.89 11.45
N SER A 133 -18.59 -3.75 11.59
CA SER A 133 -18.80 -4.94 10.75
C SER A 133 -18.95 -4.70 9.24
N LYS A 134 -19.20 -3.46 8.79
CA LYS A 134 -19.29 -3.13 7.36
C LYS A 134 -17.97 -2.62 6.76
N LEU A 135 -16.97 -2.33 7.59
CA LEU A 135 -15.68 -1.89 7.10
C LEU A 135 -14.91 -3.07 6.54
N MET A 136 -14.47 -2.91 5.30
CA MET A 136 -13.71 -3.88 4.52
C MET A 136 -12.51 -3.16 3.88
N PRO A 137 -11.54 -3.87 3.29
CA PRO A 137 -10.38 -3.24 2.67
C PRO A 137 -10.70 -2.23 1.56
N ASN A 138 -11.86 -2.35 0.90
CA ASN A 138 -12.34 -1.37 -0.08
C ASN A 138 -13.05 -0.15 0.56
N SER A 139 -13.06 -0.05 1.88
CA SER A 139 -13.65 1.06 2.62
C SER A 139 -12.61 2.12 2.93
N ALA A 140 -13.04 3.36 2.89
CA ALA A 140 -12.29 4.52 3.28
C ALA A 140 -12.97 5.17 4.50
N CYS A 141 -12.13 5.65 5.39
CA CYS A 141 -12.49 6.31 6.62
C CYS A 141 -12.21 7.81 6.48
N LEU A 142 -13.23 8.62 6.72
CA LEU A 142 -13.14 10.07 6.75
C LEU A 142 -12.94 10.51 8.21
N LEU A 143 -11.92 11.32 8.46
CA LEU A 143 -11.68 11.92 9.77
C LEU A 143 -12.32 13.30 9.79
N THR A 144 -13.18 13.56 10.77
CA THR A 144 -13.91 14.82 10.92
C THR A 144 -13.83 15.31 12.35
N GLY A 145 -13.92 16.62 12.54
CA GLY A 145 -13.96 17.21 13.87
C GLY A 145 -14.65 18.56 13.85
N CYS A 146 -15.17 18.95 15.01
CA CYS A 146 -15.73 20.27 15.23
C CYS A 146 -14.73 21.09 16.05
N PRO A 147 -14.33 22.30 15.61
CA PRO A 147 -13.50 23.17 16.41
C PRO A 147 -14.13 23.46 17.79
N PRO A 148 -13.33 23.64 18.86
CA PRO A 148 -13.87 23.94 20.18
C PRO A 148 -14.76 25.17 20.16
N ASN A 149 -15.88 25.13 20.89
CA ASN A 149 -16.83 26.24 21.03
C ASN A 149 -17.48 26.72 19.71
N THR A 150 -17.55 25.87 18.68
CA THR A 150 -18.24 26.19 17.42
C THR A 150 -19.51 25.35 17.24
N SER A 151 -20.39 25.79 16.33
CA SER A 151 -21.60 25.04 15.97
C SER A 151 -21.25 23.81 15.15
N GLU A 152 -22.06 22.74 15.23
CA GLU A 152 -21.88 21.56 14.37
C GLU A 152 -21.85 21.87 12.87
N LYS A 153 -22.45 22.99 12.43
CA LYS A 153 -22.35 23.47 11.04
C LYS A 153 -20.90 23.68 10.59
N GLU A 154 -20.00 23.97 11.53
CA GLU A 154 -18.56 24.21 11.29
C GLU A 154 -17.73 22.92 11.30
N ARG A 155 -18.35 21.74 11.41
CA ARG A 155 -17.63 20.45 11.35
C ARG A 155 -16.84 20.36 10.05
N ARG A 156 -15.54 20.10 10.16
CA ARG A 156 -14.61 20.04 9.04
C ARG A 156 -14.13 18.63 8.78
N ILE A 157 -13.72 18.40 7.54
CA ILE A 157 -12.95 17.23 7.15
C ILE A 157 -11.49 17.49 7.51
N LEU A 158 -10.91 16.60 8.32
CA LEU A 158 -9.53 16.68 8.81
C LEU A 158 -8.57 15.83 7.98
N GLY A 159 -9.08 14.80 7.31
CA GLY A 159 -8.29 13.89 6.51
C GLY A 159 -9.10 12.65 6.13
N ALA A 160 -8.44 11.73 5.44
CA ALA A 160 -9.03 10.47 5.05
C ALA A 160 -7.96 9.38 4.98
N PHE A 161 -8.38 8.13 5.10
CA PHE A 161 -7.51 6.99 4.85
C PHE A 161 -8.30 5.79 4.32
N MET A 162 -7.65 4.91 3.57
CA MET A 162 -8.18 3.59 3.25
C MET A 162 -8.00 2.65 4.43
N VAL A 163 -8.98 1.79 4.68
CA VAL A 163 -8.82 0.68 5.63
C VAL A 163 -7.69 -0.25 5.16
N LYS A 164 -6.91 -0.78 6.12
CA LYS A 164 -5.80 -1.69 5.83
C LYS A 164 -6.27 -2.94 5.09
N ASP A 165 -5.44 -3.46 4.18
CA ASP A 165 -5.82 -4.60 3.31
C ASP A 165 -6.17 -5.89 4.06
N SER A 166 -5.56 -6.09 5.23
CA SER A 166 -5.80 -7.25 6.08
C SER A 166 -7.01 -7.10 7.00
N PHE A 167 -7.63 -5.91 7.05
CA PHE A 167 -8.68 -5.62 8.01
C PHE A 167 -10.04 -6.08 7.50
N LEU A 168 -10.72 -6.88 8.31
CA LEU A 168 -12.08 -7.35 8.09
C LEU A 168 -12.94 -6.94 9.29
N GLY A 169 -13.87 -6.01 9.07
CA GLY A 169 -14.60 -5.36 10.15
C GLY A 169 -15.50 -6.29 10.97
N ASP A 170 -15.95 -7.40 10.39
CA ASP A 170 -16.72 -8.45 11.06
C ASP A 170 -15.86 -9.32 12.00
N LEU A 171 -14.54 -9.37 11.78
CA LEU A 171 -13.57 -10.06 12.62
C LEU A 171 -12.94 -9.15 13.68
N CYS A 172 -13.20 -7.83 13.63
CA CYS A 172 -12.74 -6.87 14.61
C CYS A 172 -13.35 -7.14 15.99
N LYS A 173 -12.55 -7.02 17.05
CA LYS A 173 -12.97 -7.28 18.44
C LYS A 173 -12.61 -6.15 19.40
N ASP A 174 -11.51 -5.46 19.14
CA ASP A 174 -10.97 -4.37 19.94
C ASP A 174 -11.55 -3.00 19.57
N GLY A 175 -12.28 -2.91 18.45
CA GLY A 175 -12.81 -1.65 17.93
C GLY A 175 -11.74 -0.72 17.38
N MET A 176 -10.58 -1.24 16.98
CA MET A 176 -9.53 -0.46 16.34
C MET A 176 -9.54 -0.71 14.83
N VAL A 177 -9.67 0.34 14.04
CA VAL A 177 -9.63 0.29 12.58
C VAL A 177 -8.26 0.74 12.12
N GLU A 178 -7.49 -0.17 11.54
CA GLU A 178 -6.15 0.13 11.04
C GLU A 178 -6.18 0.89 9.71
N CYS A 179 -5.32 1.89 9.61
CA CYS A 179 -5.07 2.67 8.41
C CYS A 179 -4.22 1.88 7.41
N HIS A 180 -4.47 2.10 6.11
CA HIS A 180 -3.61 1.64 5.05
C HIS A 180 -2.27 2.39 5.08
N ASP A 181 -1.18 1.68 4.81
CA ASP A 181 0.18 2.23 4.92
C ASP A 181 0.44 3.41 3.97
N LYS A 182 -0.01 3.25 2.72
CA LYS A 182 0.11 4.25 1.65
C LYS A 182 -1.05 5.26 1.57
N TYR A 183 -2.30 4.79 1.45
CA TYR A 183 -3.44 5.65 1.10
C TYR A 183 -4.07 6.30 2.32
N LYS A 184 -3.39 7.32 2.86
CA LYS A 184 -3.84 8.15 3.97
C LYS A 184 -3.35 9.58 3.77
N VAL A 185 -4.15 10.56 4.12
CA VAL A 185 -3.86 11.97 3.88
C VAL A 185 -4.50 12.84 4.96
N ARG A 186 -3.77 13.88 5.38
CA ARG A 186 -4.24 14.87 6.35
C ARG A 186 -4.47 16.19 5.63
N LEU A 187 -5.65 16.78 5.79
CA LEU A 187 -5.91 18.11 5.28
C LEU A 187 -5.19 19.16 6.13
N ASN A 188 -4.79 20.24 5.48
CA ASN A 188 -4.27 21.42 6.16
C ASN A 188 -5.30 21.91 7.20
N PRO A 189 -4.90 22.29 8.43
CA PRO A 189 -5.81 22.87 9.43
C PRO A 189 -6.62 24.08 8.92
N ASN A 190 -6.08 24.82 7.95
CA ASN A 190 -6.74 25.95 7.29
C ASN A 190 -7.73 25.54 6.19
N SER A 191 -7.88 24.24 5.93
CA SER A 191 -8.85 23.72 4.97
C SER A 191 -10.27 24.18 5.34
N THR A 192 -11.00 24.63 4.33
CA THR A 192 -12.39 25.09 4.44
C THR A 192 -13.39 23.99 4.06
N MET A 193 -12.94 22.75 3.88
CA MET A 193 -13.82 21.63 3.52
C MET A 193 -14.74 21.27 4.68
N LEU A 194 -15.99 21.75 4.65
CA LEU A 194 -17.01 21.41 5.63
C LEU A 194 -17.56 20.02 5.35
N TYR A 195 -17.81 19.27 6.41
CA TYR A 195 -18.39 17.94 6.32
C TYR A 195 -19.80 18.02 5.70
N TRP A 196 -20.63 18.96 6.15
CA TRP A 196 -22.04 19.03 5.76
C TRP A 196 -22.28 19.44 4.30
N ASP A 197 -21.27 19.95 3.60
CA ASP A 197 -21.38 20.28 2.17
C ASP A 197 -21.56 19.02 1.30
N TYR A 198 -21.23 17.84 1.82
CA TYR A 198 -21.27 16.56 1.11
C TYR A 198 -22.41 15.64 1.54
N PHE A 199 -23.16 16.03 2.56
CA PHE A 199 -24.21 15.20 3.15
C PHE A 199 -25.53 15.95 3.13
N ASP A 200 -26.56 15.33 2.56
CA ASP A 200 -27.89 15.94 2.50
C ASP A 200 -28.40 16.27 3.91
N CYS A 201 -28.46 17.56 4.22
CA CYS A 201 -29.08 18.08 5.43
C CYS A 201 -30.55 18.39 5.11
N SER A 202 -31.41 17.36 5.11
CA SER A 202 -32.85 17.56 4.97
C SER A 202 -33.46 18.34 6.14
N ASP A 203 -32.78 18.36 7.30
CA ASP A 203 -33.16 19.13 8.49
C ASP A 203 -32.43 20.48 8.56
N HIS A 204 -33.09 21.50 9.09
CA HIS A 204 -32.57 22.88 9.20
C HIS A 204 -31.30 23.04 10.07
N LEU A 205 -30.91 22.01 10.85
CA LEU A 205 -29.74 22.01 11.74
C LEU A 205 -29.03 20.65 11.71
N PRO A 206 -27.84 20.54 11.11
CA PRO A 206 -27.08 19.30 11.12
C PRO A 206 -26.63 18.92 12.52
N ARG A 207 -26.67 17.61 12.85
CA ARG A 207 -26.26 17.08 14.15
C ARG A 207 -25.45 15.79 13.99
N TRP A 208 -24.27 15.75 14.60
CA TRP A 208 -23.46 14.53 14.68
C TRP A 208 -24.05 13.49 15.65
N GLY A 209 -24.39 13.92 16.87
CA GLY A 209 -24.94 13.05 17.92
C GLY A 209 -23.87 12.28 18.70
N ASN A 210 -24.29 11.37 19.57
CA ASN A 210 -23.42 10.71 20.56
C ASN A 210 -22.74 9.43 20.02
N THR A 211 -22.21 9.46 18.80
CA THR A 211 -21.53 8.30 18.20
C THR A 211 -20.13 8.67 17.75
N VAL A 212 -19.19 7.73 17.81
CA VAL A 212 -17.82 7.97 17.34
C VAL A 212 -17.75 7.94 15.82
N PHE A 213 -18.57 7.13 15.16
CA PHE A 213 -18.55 7.03 13.70
C PHE A 213 -19.91 6.68 13.09
N LYS A 214 -20.08 7.05 11.81
CA LYS A 214 -21.28 6.78 11.01
C LYS A 214 -20.89 6.21 9.65
N TYR A 215 -21.68 5.23 9.19
CA TYR A 215 -21.55 4.73 7.82
C TYR A 215 -22.18 5.68 6.82
N PHE A 216 -21.61 5.76 5.63
CA PHE A 216 -22.12 6.59 4.55
C PHE A 216 -21.82 6.01 3.16
N PRO A 217 -22.45 6.54 2.09
CA PRO A 217 -22.36 5.98 0.75
C PRO A 217 -20.98 6.13 0.08
N ASN A 218 -20.66 5.17 -0.80
CA ASN A 218 -19.45 5.20 -1.63
C ASN A 218 -19.41 6.43 -2.55
N SER A 219 -20.56 6.86 -3.07
CA SER A 219 -20.68 8.04 -3.95
C SER A 219 -20.29 9.34 -3.24
N THR A 220 -20.67 9.50 -1.97
CA THR A 220 -20.28 10.66 -1.18
C THR A 220 -18.77 10.66 -0.93
N MET A 221 -18.17 9.50 -0.64
CA MET A 221 -16.71 9.41 -0.47
C MET A 221 -15.96 9.71 -1.77
N HIS A 222 -16.49 9.26 -2.91
CA HIS A 222 -15.97 9.58 -4.23
C HIS A 222 -15.93 11.09 -4.48
N GLN A 223 -17.04 11.79 -4.18
CA GLN A 223 -17.11 13.25 -4.31
C GLN A 223 -16.14 13.98 -3.37
N ILE A 224 -16.02 13.51 -2.12
CA ILE A 224 -15.09 14.07 -1.14
C ILE A 224 -13.65 13.92 -1.61
N LEU A 225 -13.22 12.72 -2.01
CA LEU A 225 -11.85 12.49 -2.48
C LEU A 225 -11.55 13.29 -3.76
N LEU A 226 -12.53 13.44 -4.65
CA LEU A 226 -12.38 14.31 -5.82
C LEU A 226 -12.19 15.78 -5.43
N ALA A 227 -12.91 16.27 -4.41
CA ALA A 227 -12.74 17.61 -3.89
C ALA A 227 -11.40 17.77 -3.16
N MET A 228 -10.95 16.75 -2.41
CA MET A 228 -9.63 16.74 -1.79
C MET A 228 -8.53 16.86 -2.84
N LYS A 229 -8.60 16.14 -3.97
CA LYS A 229 -7.63 16.30 -5.07
C LYS A 229 -7.44 17.77 -5.50
N LYS A 230 -8.54 18.52 -5.59
CA LYS A 230 -8.48 19.95 -5.93
C LYS A 230 -7.86 20.79 -4.80
N ALA A 231 -8.15 20.45 -3.55
CA ALA A 231 -7.59 21.14 -2.38
C ALA A 231 -6.06 20.94 -2.22
N PHE A 232 -5.53 19.84 -2.76
CA PHE A 232 -4.11 19.50 -2.73
C PHE A 232 -3.36 19.87 -4.02
N GLN A 233 -4.01 20.56 -4.97
CA GLN A 233 -3.36 20.99 -6.20
C GLN A 233 -2.15 21.90 -5.89
N ASP A 234 -1.03 21.68 -6.58
CA ASP A 234 0.23 22.42 -6.40
C ASP A 234 0.87 22.26 -5.01
N THR A 235 0.51 21.20 -4.27
CA THR A 235 1.10 20.85 -2.98
C THR A 235 2.04 19.65 -3.08
N GLU A 236 2.93 19.46 -2.10
CA GLU A 236 3.83 18.29 -2.05
C GLU A 236 3.06 16.96 -1.98
N GLU A 237 1.85 16.97 -1.41
CA GLU A 237 1.00 15.77 -1.25
C GLU A 237 0.06 15.53 -2.44
N GLU A 238 0.16 16.33 -3.52
CA GLU A 238 -0.69 16.20 -4.71
C GLU A 238 -0.63 14.78 -5.29
N THR A 239 0.57 14.22 -5.44
CA THR A 239 0.74 12.85 -5.99
C THR A 239 0.06 11.81 -5.11
N LEU A 240 0.15 11.97 -3.78
CA LEU A 240 -0.41 11.03 -2.81
C LEU A 240 -1.94 10.98 -2.88
N ILE A 241 -2.61 12.14 -2.92
CA ILE A 241 -4.08 12.18 -3.03
C ILE A 241 -4.57 11.67 -4.39
N HIS A 242 -3.79 11.89 -5.46
CA HIS A 242 -4.11 11.36 -6.78
C HIS A 242 -4.09 9.83 -6.80
N GLU A 243 -3.03 9.23 -6.24
CA GLU A 243 -2.92 7.77 -6.10
C GLU A 243 -4.01 7.20 -5.16
N PHE A 244 -4.32 7.89 -4.05
CA PHE A 244 -5.41 7.48 -3.16
C PHE A 244 -6.75 7.49 -3.91
N TYR A 245 -7.12 8.58 -4.57
CA TYR A 245 -8.36 8.65 -5.34
C TYR A 245 -8.45 7.55 -6.41
N GLN A 246 -7.36 7.33 -7.16
CA GLN A 246 -7.31 6.27 -8.17
C GLN A 246 -7.51 4.88 -7.55
N TYR A 247 -6.81 4.59 -6.45
CA TYR A 247 -6.96 3.34 -5.72
C TYR A 247 -8.39 3.13 -5.23
N PHE A 248 -8.98 4.15 -4.59
CA PHE A 248 -10.36 4.09 -4.10
C PHE A 248 -11.36 3.82 -5.24
N CYS A 249 -11.20 4.48 -6.39
CA CYS A 249 -12.09 4.28 -7.53
C CYS A 249 -11.92 2.89 -8.14
N GLU A 250 -10.68 2.39 -8.26
CA GLU A 250 -10.39 1.08 -8.83
C GLU A 250 -11.03 -0.05 -7.99
N ILE A 251 -10.76 -0.09 -6.69
CA ILE A 251 -11.24 -1.16 -5.80
C ILE A 251 -12.77 -1.11 -5.60
N ASN A 252 -13.37 0.08 -5.68
CA ASN A 252 -14.83 0.26 -5.60
C ASN A 252 -15.54 0.29 -6.96
N ARG A 253 -14.81 0.08 -8.08
CA ARG A 253 -15.33 0.06 -9.45
C ARG A 253 -16.15 1.31 -9.80
N LEU A 254 -15.63 2.48 -9.41
CA LEU A 254 -16.22 3.79 -9.66
C LEU A 254 -15.56 4.46 -10.88
N PRO A 255 -16.29 5.34 -11.59
CA PRO A 255 -15.71 6.12 -12.69
C PRO A 255 -14.66 7.11 -12.15
N GLN A 256 -13.59 7.33 -12.93
CA GLN A 256 -12.48 8.23 -12.58
C GLN A 256 -12.63 9.62 -13.17
#